data_AF-A0A651DCU1-F1
#
_entry.id   AF-A0A651DCU1-F1
#
_cell.length_a   1.000
_cell.length_b   1.000
_cell.length_c   1.000
_cell.angle_alpha   90.00
_cell.angle_beta   90.00
_cell.angle_gamma   90.00
#
_symmetry.space_group_name_H-M   'P 1'
#
loop_
_entity.id
_entity.type
_entity.pdbx_description
1 polymer ?
#
loop_
_entity_poly.entity_id
_entity_poly.type
_entity_poly.pdbx_seq_one_letter_code
_entity_poly.pdbx_strand_id
1 'polypeptide(L)' 'MRIAVFSAKPYDRTFLARANTAGRHSLSFFDARLTEDTAPLAKGFDGVCA' A
#
# COMPACT_ATOMS: atom_id res chain seq x y z
N MET A 1 -9.00 0.37 7.75
CA MET A 1 -8.64 1.41 6.75
C MET A 1 -7.91 0.78 5.58
N ARG A 2 -8.25 1.15 4.34
CA ARG A 2 -7.60 0.70 3.10
C ARG A 2 -6.37 1.55 2.83
N ILE A 3 -5.19 0.94 2.74
CA ILE A 3 -3.92 1.64 2.47
C ILE A 3 -3.33 1.14 1.16
N ALA A 4 -2.99 2.06 0.27
CA ALA A 4 -2.25 1.81 -0.96
C ALA A 4 -0.75 2.00 -0.71
N VAL A 5 0.04 0.94 -0.92
CA VAL A 5 1.50 0.95 -0.76
C VAL A 5 2.12 0.90 -2.16
N PHE A 6 2.73 2.00 -2.59
CA PHE A 6 3.43 2.11 -3.89
C PHE A 6 4.90 1.75 -3.76
N SER A 7 5.56 1.52 -4.90
CA SER A 7 6.96 1.10 -4.99
C SER A 7 7.28 -0.15 -4.16
N ALA A 8 6.26 -0.96 -3.85
CA ALA A 8 6.35 -2.01 -2.85
C ALA A 8 7.36 -3.06 -3.28
N LYS A 9 8.26 -3.42 -2.37
CA LYS A 9 9.19 -4.53 -2.54
C LYS A 9 8.72 -5.74 -1.73
N PRO A 10 9.28 -6.95 -2.00
CA PRO A 10 8.91 -8.15 -1.25
C PRO A 10 9.07 -8.02 0.27
N TYR A 11 10.04 -7.23 0.72
CA TYR A 11 10.23 -6.96 2.15
C TYR A 11 9.10 -6.10 2.74
N ASP A 12 8.61 -5.09 2.03
CA ASP A 12 7.48 -4.25 2.49
C ASP A 12 6.24 -5.09 2.72
N ARG A 13 5.94 -5.98 1.78
CA ARG A 13 4.82 -6.91 1.92
C ARG A 13 4.97 -7.78 3.16
N THR A 14 6.17 -8.31 3.39
CA THR A 14 6.45 -9.21 4.52
C THR A 14 6.34 -8.48 5.86
N PHE A 15 6.99 -7.33 6.00
CA PHE A 15 7.03 -6.60 7.27
C PHE A 15 5.70 -5.92 7.58
N LEU A 16 5.06 -5.29 6.60
CA LEU A 16 3.76 -4.63 6.81
C LEU A 16 2.64 -5.64 7.07
N ALA A 17 2.65 -6.82 6.41
CA ALA A 17 1.69 -7.88 6.73
C ALA A 17 1.89 -8.42 8.16
N ARG A 18 3.14 -8.61 8.60
CA ARG A 18 3.45 -9.04 9.98
C ARG A 18 3.04 -8.00 11.02
N ALA A 19 3.29 -6.72 10.75
CA ALA A 19 2.89 -5.63 11.64
C ALA A 19 1.35 -5.49 11.73
N ASN A 20 0.64 -5.81 10.64
CA ASN A 20 -0.82 -5.75 10.55
C ASN A 20 -1.50 -7.10 10.84
N THR A 21 -0.93 -7.93 11.73
CA THR A 21 -1.51 -9.22 12.14
C THR A 21 -2.92 -9.10 12.74
N ALA A 22 -3.20 -7.98 13.41
CA ALA A 22 -4.53 -7.68 13.93
C ALA A 22 -5.56 -7.29 12.84
N GLY A 23 -5.15 -7.21 11.56
CA GLY A 23 -6.05 -6.97 10.43
C GLY A 23 -6.75 -5.60 10.44
N ARG A 24 -6.20 -4.61 11.16
CA ARG A 24 -6.82 -3.27 11.29
C ARG A 24 -6.79 -2.47 9.99
N HIS A 25 -5.82 -2.78 9.13
CA HIS A 25 -5.66 -2.17 7.82
C HIS A 25 -5.84 -3.19 6.70
N SER A 26 -6.40 -2.77 5.57
CA SER A 26 -6.41 -3.54 4.33
C SER A 26 -5.31 -2.99 3.44
N LEU A 27 -4.20 -3.72 3.35
CA LEU A 27 -3.01 -3.29 2.60
C LEU A 27 -3.08 -3.78 1.15
N SER A 28 -3.00 -2.86 0.19
CA SER A 28 -2.82 -3.20 -1.23
C SER A 28 -1.46 -2.70 -1.70
N PHE A 29 -0.69 -3.58 -2.32
CA PHE A 29 0.68 -3.32 -2.73
C PHE A 29 0.75 -3.15 -4.25
N PHE A 30 1.43 -2.10 -4.70
CA PHE A 30 1.65 -1.77 -6.09
C PHE A 30 3.16 -1.67 -6.35
N ASP A 31 3.65 -2.39 -7.37
CA ASP A 31 5.07 -2.32 -7.78
C ASP A 31 5.42 -0.98 -8.45
N ALA A 32 4.40 -0.28 -8.97
CA ALA A 32 4.54 1.02 -9.61
C ALA A 32 4.96 2.10 -8.59
N ARG A 33 5.83 3.04 -9.02
CA ARG A 33 6.13 4.23 -8.22
C ARG A 33 4.93 5.16 -8.18
N LEU A 34 4.78 5.90 -7.09
CA LEU A 34 3.79 6.98 -7.01
C LEU A 34 4.27 8.17 -7.85
N THR A 35 3.52 8.46 -8.91
CA THR A 35 3.67 9.61 -9.81
C THR A 35 2.29 10.20 -10.08
N GLU A 36 2.21 11.33 -10.78
CA GLU A 36 0.91 11.92 -11.17
C GLU A 36 0.05 10.93 -11.98
N ASP A 37 0.67 10.14 -12.86
CA ASP A 37 -0.02 9.15 -13.69
C ASP A 37 -0.54 7.94 -12.90
N THR A 38 0.15 7.55 -11.82
CA THR A 38 -0.21 6.37 -11.02
C THR A 38 -1.01 6.71 -9.78
N ALA A 39 -1.08 7.99 -9.37
CA ALA A 39 -1.90 8.46 -8.27
C ALA A 39 -3.39 8.03 -8.35
N PRO A 40 -4.03 7.94 -9.54
CA PRO A 40 -5.39 7.42 -9.66
C PRO A 40 -5.57 5.97 -9.16
N LEU A 41 -4.50 5.16 -9.08
CA LEU A 41 -4.56 3.80 -8.52
C LEU A 41 -4.91 3.81 -7.02
N ALA A 42 -4.66 4.92 -6.32
CA ALA A 42 -5.03 5.11 -4.92
C ALA A 42 -6.50 5.54 -4.72
N LYS A 43 -7.29 5.69 -5.79
CA LYS A 43 -8.69 6.12 -5.68
C LYS A 43 -9.51 5.14 -4.84
N GLY A 44 -10.16 5.66 -3.81
CA GLY A 44 -10.98 4.86 -2.87
C GLY A 44 -10.18 4.18 -1.75
N PHE A 45 -8.89 4.51 -1.59
CA PHE A 45 -8.11 4.19 -0.41
C PHE A 45 -8.17 5.33 0.61
N ASP A 46 -8.04 4.97 1.89
CA ASP A 46 -8.06 5.92 3.01
C ASP A 46 -6.68 6.58 3.23
N GLY A 47 -5.61 6.00 2.68
CA GLY A 47 -4.25 6.51 2.80
C GLY A 47 -3.26 5.87 1.83
N VAL A 48 -2.12 6.53 1.68
CA VAL A 48 -1.04 6.15 0.76
C VAL A 48 0.30 6.08 1.50
N CYS A 49 1.13 5.09 1.15
CA CYS A 49 2.53 4.97 1.55
C CYS A 49 3.38 4.82 0.27
N ALA A 50 4.39 5.67 0.09
CA ALA A 50 5.17 5.78 -1.15
C ALA A 50 6.63 6.14 -0.89
#